data_AF-A0A077YVI1-F1
#
_entry.id   AF-A0A077YVI1-F1
#
_cell.length_a   1.000
_cell.length_b   1.000
_cell.length_c   1.000
_cell.angle_alpha   90.00
_cell.angle_beta   90.00
_cell.angle_gamma   90.00
#
_symmetry.space_group_name_H-M   'P 1'
#
loop_
_entity.id
_entity.type
_entity.pdbx_description
1 polymer ?
#
loop_
_entity_poly.entity_id
_entity_poly.type
_entity_poly.pdbx_seq_one_letter_code
_entity_poly.pdbx_strand_id
1 'polypeptide(L)'
;MYSDSLCFEITASALERRHKTSFDLDNRLVGMTDKDGPTASPNGYIPTTPRQRLSTCKSDSNLKKDLNGKQAGEKVERNSAISKVDNSFKELNLSGIQEYSKSNTRYGKLFWIILIIIAIAGSCYEVYKILDHYYNCPIVTEWSVKATRAIEFPKIEICLPTSIGRKKMEEDPVAVAIAMAMKEKLLYTNFGERKQHVPGQGLVLVLNAQNQNYPVTKGLIPKVEGLILSIHHDYTPYSFNYFNIPTAMYTRLGLQAEFHEYLDVNSGPKAQPCVSDDEKNFTVLNVNYTVAGCQMDCFQALTLRECGCLIMQDTRLVLPEAMRKARFCSRNDVIECVNNRVTNSNDTQAEYEECCDKCHTACSLWNYNVQASSMGLYAPSFDFLSNYNLSLESLVYLQVAHTSLEYTKVGQEWATEIDNLIADFGGQVGLWIGGNLITFIQIPLLLLIFSSISLYERFKGMRKVRRAISQRQNLWSTIIDAERGGTQQKSVD
;
A
#
# COMPACT_ATOMS: atom_id res chain seq x y z
N MET A 1 -7.90 12.02 28.87
CA MET A 1 -6.58 11.48 28.47
C MET A 1 -5.46 12.25 29.16
N TYR A 2 -5.14 11.94 30.42
CA TYR A 2 -4.05 12.60 31.15
C TYR A 2 -3.30 11.55 31.98
N SER A 3 -2.07 11.22 31.55
CA SER A 3 -1.09 10.42 32.27
C SER A 3 -0.03 11.39 32.78
N ASP A 4 0.25 11.33 34.08
CA ASP A 4 1.12 12.26 34.80
C ASP A 4 2.51 11.62 35.03
N SER A 5 3.54 12.06 34.31
CA SER A 5 4.94 11.61 34.53
C SER A 5 5.97 12.62 33.96
N LEU A 6 7.05 12.93 34.72
CA LEU A 6 8.25 13.64 34.21
C LEU A 6 9.42 12.67 34.01
N CYS A 7 10.27 12.94 33.04
CA CYS A 7 11.44 12.14 32.68
C CYS A 7 12.73 12.96 32.97
N PHE A 8 13.82 12.30 33.43
CA PHE A 8 15.07 12.94 33.94
C PHE A 8 16.34 12.52 33.18
N GLU A 9 17.35 13.40 33.14
CA GLU A 9 18.58 13.30 32.33
C GLU A 9 19.58 12.29 32.89
N ILE A 10 19.98 11.31 32.07
CA ILE A 10 21.04 10.37 32.41
C ILE A 10 22.11 10.40 31.32
N THR A 11 23.23 11.04 31.63
CA THR A 11 24.49 10.83 30.94
C THR A 11 25.03 9.45 31.31
N ALA A 12 24.76 8.44 30.49
CA ALA A 12 25.48 7.17 30.54
C ALA A 12 26.83 7.33 29.81
N SER A 13 27.88 7.59 30.59
CA SER A 13 29.26 7.42 30.12
C SER A 13 29.49 5.96 29.74
N ALA A 14 30.10 5.75 28.58
CA ALA A 14 30.52 4.45 28.06
C ALA A 14 31.12 3.55 29.15
N LEU A 15 30.59 2.35 29.30
CA LEU A 15 31.28 1.26 29.98
C LEU A 15 31.72 0.25 28.92
N GLU A 16 32.66 0.66 28.08
CA GLU A 16 33.51 -0.29 27.36
C GLU A 16 34.48 -0.90 28.37
N ARG A 17 33.99 -1.77 29.26
CA ARG A 17 34.87 -2.65 30.03
C ARG A 17 35.30 -3.79 29.12
N ARG A 18 36.48 -3.62 28.52
CA ARG A 18 37.37 -4.75 28.21
C ARG A 18 37.70 -5.47 29.52
N HIS A 19 36.88 -6.42 29.94
CA HIS A 19 37.35 -7.52 30.76
C HIS A 19 37.66 -8.70 29.85
N LYS A 20 38.93 -8.77 29.44
CA LYS A 20 39.60 -10.05 29.20
C LYS A 20 39.61 -10.78 30.54
N THR A 21 38.60 -11.59 30.80
CA THR A 21 38.67 -12.67 31.78
C THR A 21 37.96 -13.86 31.19
N SER A 22 38.78 -14.77 30.68
CA SER A 22 38.50 -16.19 30.53
C SER A 22 37.56 -16.68 31.64
N PHE A 23 36.33 -17.00 31.28
CA PHE A 23 35.52 -17.96 32.01
C PHE A 23 35.42 -19.18 31.10
N ASP A 24 36.42 -20.04 31.27
CA ASP A 24 36.39 -21.43 30.86
C ASP A 24 35.73 -22.18 32.01
N LEU A 25 34.53 -22.71 31.77
CA LEU A 25 33.87 -23.72 32.60
C LEU A 25 32.78 -24.36 31.76
N ASP A 26 33.26 -25.28 30.93
CA ASP A 26 32.83 -26.67 30.86
C ASP A 26 31.32 -26.99 30.93
N ASN A 27 30.90 -27.66 29.85
CA ASN A 27 30.01 -28.81 29.85
C ASN A 27 28.56 -28.58 30.30
N ARG A 28 27.71 -28.31 29.31
CA ARG A 28 26.50 -29.12 29.00
C ARG A 28 25.97 -28.78 27.61
N LEU A 29 26.71 -29.22 26.60
CA LEU A 29 26.15 -29.57 25.29
C LEU A 29 25.96 -31.09 25.30
N VAL A 30 24.72 -31.54 25.38
CA VAL A 30 24.34 -32.92 25.08
C VAL A 30 23.68 -32.91 23.71
N GLY A 31 24.44 -33.42 22.74
CA GLY A 31 23.96 -34.36 21.73
C GLY A 31 23.03 -33.82 20.65
N MET A 32 23.62 -33.31 19.57
CA MET A 32 23.25 -33.78 18.24
C MET A 32 24.45 -33.62 17.30
N THR A 33 25.21 -34.69 17.20
CA THR A 33 26.26 -34.87 16.20
C THR A 33 25.64 -35.56 14.99
N ASP A 34 25.62 -34.90 13.85
CA ASP A 34 25.69 -35.58 12.55
C ASP A 34 27.03 -35.23 11.92
N LYS A 35 27.86 -36.27 11.79
CA LYS A 35 28.99 -36.34 10.88
C LYS A 35 28.46 -36.99 9.61
N ASP A 36 28.70 -36.39 8.46
CA ASP A 36 29.49 -36.99 7.38
C ASP A 36 29.47 -36.12 6.11
N GLY A 37 30.67 -35.81 5.62
CA GLY A 37 31.09 -36.24 4.29
C GLY A 37 30.51 -35.55 3.04
N PRO A 38 31.36 -34.89 2.21
CA PRO A 38 30.96 -34.28 0.94
C PRO A 38 31.05 -35.29 -0.22
N THR A 39 30.21 -35.15 -1.26
CA THR A 39 30.55 -35.46 -2.67
C THR A 39 29.36 -35.28 -3.63
N ALA A 40 29.71 -34.94 -4.88
CA ALA A 40 28.94 -35.06 -6.12
C ALA A 40 27.89 -33.96 -6.47
N SER A 41 28.38 -32.90 -7.12
CA SER A 41 27.69 -32.35 -8.29
C SER A 41 28.73 -32.01 -9.35
N PRO A 42 28.68 -32.69 -10.51
CA PRO A 42 28.49 -31.91 -11.73
C PRO A 42 27.53 -32.59 -12.72
N ASN A 43 27.00 -31.78 -13.63
CA ASN A 43 26.19 -32.12 -14.83
C ASN A 43 24.68 -32.24 -14.56
N GLY A 44 23.78 -31.56 -15.27
CA GLY A 44 23.97 -30.67 -16.41
C GLY A 44 22.71 -29.86 -16.68
N TYR A 45 22.93 -28.60 -17.06
CA TYR A 45 21.95 -27.76 -17.73
C TYR A 45 22.49 -27.51 -19.14
N ILE A 46 21.84 -28.08 -20.15
CA ILE A 46 22.06 -27.74 -21.56
C ILE A 46 20.75 -27.13 -22.06
N PRO A 47 20.76 -25.89 -22.59
CA PRO A 47 19.64 -25.36 -23.34
C PRO A 47 19.75 -25.85 -24.78
N THR A 48 18.71 -26.49 -25.31
CA THR A 48 18.58 -26.73 -26.75
C THR A 48 17.34 -26.04 -27.30
N THR A 49 17.57 -24.92 -28.00
CA THR A 49 16.70 -24.37 -29.03
C THR A 49 17.33 -24.69 -30.42
N PRO A 50 16.68 -24.39 -31.56
CA PRO A 50 15.89 -25.38 -32.30
C PRO A 50 16.59 -25.76 -33.62
N ARG A 51 16.35 -27.00 -34.07
CA ARG A 51 16.84 -27.46 -35.38
C ARG A 51 16.04 -26.84 -36.52
N GLN A 52 16.69 -25.96 -37.25
CA GLN A 52 16.37 -25.60 -38.62
C GLN A 52 16.26 -26.86 -39.50
N ARG A 53 15.15 -26.97 -40.25
CA ARG A 53 15.13 -27.58 -41.58
C ARG A 53 14.42 -26.63 -42.53
N LEU A 54 15.22 -25.83 -43.21
CA LEU A 54 14.89 -25.22 -44.49
C LEU A 54 15.63 -26.00 -45.60
N SER A 55 15.17 -25.85 -46.84
CA SER A 55 15.57 -26.56 -48.07
C SER A 55 14.72 -27.83 -48.29
N THR A 56 13.98 -28.02 -49.39
CA THR A 56 14.01 -27.44 -50.74
C THR A 56 12.65 -27.69 -51.41
N CYS A 57 12.07 -26.70 -52.09
CA CYS A 57 11.21 -26.97 -53.25
C CYS A 57 11.65 -26.04 -54.38
N LYS A 58 12.46 -26.63 -55.28
CA LYS A 58 12.74 -26.12 -56.61
C LYS A 58 11.51 -26.36 -57.50
N SER A 59 11.28 -25.41 -58.39
CA SER A 59 10.48 -25.61 -59.60
C SER A 59 11.04 -26.82 -60.37
N ASP A 60 10.16 -27.60 -60.98
CA ASP A 60 10.12 -27.66 -62.43
C ASP A 60 8.85 -28.36 -62.91
N SER A 61 8.33 -27.76 -63.97
CA SER A 61 7.36 -28.24 -64.93
C SER A 61 7.38 -29.75 -65.15
N ASN A 62 6.20 -30.39 -65.12
CA ASN A 62 5.85 -31.29 -66.22
C ASN A 62 4.35 -31.46 -66.42
N LEU A 63 4.03 -31.28 -67.69
CA LEU A 63 2.81 -31.43 -68.46
C LEU A 63 2.27 -32.86 -68.44
N LYS A 64 1.00 -33.05 -68.06
CA LYS A 64 0.06 -34.09 -68.55
C LYS A 64 -1.32 -33.76 -67.96
N LYS A 65 -2.19 -33.07 -68.70
CA LYS A 65 -3.26 -33.66 -69.53
C LYS A 65 -3.88 -34.89 -68.89
N ASP A 66 -4.96 -34.68 -68.16
CA ASP A 66 -6.08 -35.62 -68.16
C ASP A 66 -7.41 -34.88 -68.15
N LEU A 67 -8.29 -35.39 -69.01
CA LEU A 67 -9.57 -34.85 -69.40
C LEU A 67 -10.61 -35.08 -68.32
N ASN A 68 -11.37 -34.04 -67.95
CA ASN A 68 -12.80 -34.11 -67.66
C ASN A 68 -13.37 -32.72 -67.39
N GLY A 69 -13.84 -32.07 -68.46
CA GLY A 69 -14.67 -30.86 -68.39
C GLY A 69 -16.10 -31.21 -68.79
N LYS A 70 -16.96 -31.42 -67.77
CA LYS A 70 -18.41 -31.46 -67.93
C LYS A 70 -18.93 -30.08 -68.31
N GLN A 71 -20.00 -30.12 -69.10
CA GLN A 71 -20.72 -29.01 -69.72
C GLN A 71 -21.24 -27.94 -68.74
N ALA A 72 -21.15 -26.69 -69.24
CA ALA A 72 -22.16 -25.64 -69.25
C ALA A 72 -22.93 -25.30 -67.95
N GLY A 73 -22.66 -24.11 -67.44
CA GLY A 73 -23.46 -23.43 -66.43
C GLY A 73 -22.91 -22.03 -66.16
N GLU A 74 -23.01 -21.14 -67.14
CA GLU A 74 -22.64 -19.72 -66.99
C GLU A 74 -23.62 -19.04 -66.02
N LYS A 75 -23.26 -19.01 -64.74
CA LYS A 75 -23.92 -18.17 -63.73
C LYS A 75 -23.21 -16.83 -63.70
N VAL A 76 -23.92 -15.79 -64.13
CA VAL A 76 -23.55 -14.38 -64.00
C VAL A 76 -23.32 -14.07 -62.52
N GLU A 77 -22.06 -14.07 -62.10
CA GLU A 77 -21.67 -13.76 -60.74
C GLU A 77 -21.68 -12.24 -60.53
N ARG A 78 -22.51 -11.81 -59.59
CA ARG A 78 -22.77 -10.41 -59.26
C ARG A 78 -21.52 -9.86 -58.57
N ASN A 79 -20.67 -9.15 -59.32
CA ASN A 79 -19.48 -8.46 -58.79
C ASN A 79 -19.85 -7.45 -57.67
N SER A 80 -19.83 -7.93 -56.44
CA SER A 80 -19.90 -7.14 -55.20
C SER A 80 -18.50 -6.70 -54.81
N ALA A 81 -18.33 -5.45 -54.31
CA ALA A 81 -17.04 -4.91 -53.89
C ALA A 81 -16.30 -5.76 -52.82
N ILE A 82 -16.97 -6.73 -52.20
CA ILE A 82 -16.43 -7.68 -51.23
C ILE A 82 -15.44 -8.69 -51.87
N SER A 83 -15.45 -8.87 -53.19
CA SER A 83 -14.48 -9.75 -53.88
C SER A 83 -13.06 -9.16 -53.97
N LYS A 84 -12.88 -7.87 -53.64
CA LYS A 84 -11.56 -7.21 -53.64
C LYS A 84 -10.79 -7.30 -52.32
N VAL A 85 -11.43 -7.78 -51.25
CA VAL A 85 -10.75 -8.03 -49.98
C VAL A 85 -10.06 -9.38 -50.09
N ASP A 86 -8.73 -9.38 -49.96
CA ASP A 86 -7.90 -10.58 -50.05
C ASP A 86 -8.42 -11.66 -49.09
N ASN A 87 -8.49 -12.90 -49.55
CA ASN A 87 -9.08 -14.01 -48.80
C ASN A 87 -8.34 -14.24 -47.47
N SER A 88 -7.04 -13.92 -47.41
CA SER A 88 -6.26 -13.99 -46.19
C SER A 88 -6.78 -13.08 -45.07
N PHE A 89 -7.42 -11.95 -45.39
CA PHE A 89 -8.03 -11.11 -44.34
C PHE A 89 -9.34 -11.73 -43.81
N LYS A 90 -10.05 -12.52 -44.61
CA LYS A 90 -11.33 -13.14 -44.23
C LYS A 90 -11.16 -14.37 -43.34
N GLU A 91 -9.99 -14.99 -43.33
CA GLU A 91 -9.69 -16.10 -42.43
C GLU A 91 -9.48 -15.57 -41.00
N LEU A 92 -10.58 -15.52 -40.24
CA LEU A 92 -10.53 -15.33 -38.80
C LEU A 92 -10.04 -16.63 -38.16
N ASN A 93 -9.00 -16.54 -37.33
CA ASN A 93 -8.53 -17.64 -36.47
C ASN A 93 -9.49 -17.88 -35.30
N LEU A 94 -10.77 -18.11 -35.59
CA LEU A 94 -11.73 -18.63 -34.62
C LEU A 94 -11.98 -20.09 -34.96
N SER A 95 -11.58 -20.98 -34.06
CA SER A 95 -11.65 -22.44 -34.24
C SER A 95 -13.06 -22.91 -34.64
N GLY A 96 -14.10 -22.32 -34.04
CA GLY A 96 -15.49 -22.67 -34.37
C GLY A 96 -15.96 -22.15 -35.73
N ILE A 97 -15.50 -20.97 -36.18
CA ILE A 97 -15.99 -20.33 -37.41
C ILE A 97 -15.48 -21.07 -38.66
N GLN A 98 -14.23 -21.55 -38.62
CA GLN A 98 -13.67 -22.32 -39.74
C GLN A 98 -14.43 -23.64 -39.96
N GLU A 99 -14.75 -24.35 -38.88
CA GLU A 99 -15.49 -25.62 -38.97
C GLU A 99 -16.96 -25.43 -39.34
N TYR A 100 -17.57 -24.33 -38.91
CA TYR A 100 -18.88 -23.91 -39.43
C TYR A 100 -18.85 -23.69 -40.95
N SER A 101 -17.83 -23.00 -41.46
CA SER A 101 -17.69 -22.71 -42.91
C SER A 101 -17.46 -23.98 -43.73
N LYS A 102 -16.76 -24.98 -43.20
CA LYS A 102 -16.52 -26.27 -43.88
C LYS A 102 -17.73 -27.21 -43.86
N SER A 103 -18.62 -27.07 -42.88
CA SER A 103 -19.77 -27.98 -42.72
C SER A 103 -20.81 -27.81 -43.83
N ASN A 104 -21.12 -28.88 -44.56
CA ASN A 104 -22.06 -28.84 -45.71
C ASN A 104 -23.49 -29.31 -45.37
N THR A 105 -23.71 -29.87 -44.17
CA THR A 105 -25.02 -30.38 -43.74
C THR A 105 -25.73 -29.37 -42.83
N ARG A 106 -27.07 -29.28 -42.92
CA ARG A 106 -27.85 -28.35 -42.06
C ARG A 106 -27.70 -28.66 -40.57
N TYR A 107 -27.68 -29.95 -40.20
CA TYR A 107 -27.48 -30.37 -38.82
C TYR A 107 -26.05 -30.05 -38.33
N GLY A 108 -25.02 -30.24 -39.16
CA GLY A 108 -23.64 -29.90 -38.81
C GLY A 108 -23.45 -28.39 -38.58
N LYS A 109 -24.08 -27.55 -39.43
CA LYS A 109 -24.09 -26.09 -39.24
C LYS A 109 -24.78 -25.69 -37.93
N LEU A 110 -25.92 -26.31 -37.59
CA LEU A 110 -26.60 -26.05 -36.32
C LEU A 110 -25.75 -26.45 -35.10
N PHE A 111 -25.10 -27.61 -35.14
CA PHE A 111 -24.23 -28.09 -34.07
C PHE A 111 -23.09 -27.10 -33.77
N TRP A 112 -22.36 -26.65 -34.80
CA TRP A 112 -21.29 -25.68 -34.62
C TRP A 112 -21.79 -24.30 -34.17
N ILE A 113 -22.96 -23.85 -34.64
CA ILE A 113 -23.59 -22.62 -34.14
C ILE A 113 -23.87 -22.73 -32.63
N ILE A 114 -24.43 -23.85 -32.17
CA ILE A 114 -24.73 -24.04 -30.75
C ILE A 114 -23.45 -24.04 -29.91
N LEU A 115 -22.40 -24.74 -30.35
CA LEU A 115 -21.10 -24.74 -29.66
C LEU A 115 -20.49 -23.34 -29.58
N ILE A 116 -20.54 -22.57 -30.67
CA ILE A 116 -20.03 -21.19 -30.68
C ILE A 116 -20.81 -20.31 -29.71
N ILE A 117 -22.15 -20.45 -29.65
CA ILE A 117 -22.97 -19.68 -28.71
C ILE A 117 -22.62 -20.01 -27.27
N ILE A 118 -22.48 -21.31 -26.94
CA ILE A 118 -22.09 -21.75 -25.60
C ILE A 118 -20.69 -21.22 -25.25
N ALA A 119 -19.75 -21.29 -26.19
CA ALA A 119 -18.40 -20.79 -25.99
C ALA A 119 -18.35 -19.28 -25.73
N ILE A 120 -19.10 -18.49 -26.50
CA ILE A 120 -19.19 -17.04 -26.30
C ILE A 120 -19.86 -16.74 -24.96
N ALA A 121 -20.96 -17.43 -24.61
CA ALA A 121 -21.64 -17.22 -23.34
C ALA A 121 -20.75 -17.55 -22.13
N GLY A 122 -20.03 -18.68 -22.18
CA GLY A 122 -19.07 -19.08 -21.15
C GLY A 122 -17.91 -18.10 -21.02
N SER A 123 -17.33 -17.68 -22.14
CA SER A 123 -16.26 -16.67 -22.17
C SER A 123 -16.73 -15.35 -21.55
N CYS A 124 -17.90 -14.84 -21.94
CA CYS A 124 -18.45 -13.61 -21.38
C CYS A 124 -18.71 -13.71 -19.87
N TYR A 125 -19.18 -14.86 -19.38
CA TYR A 125 -19.43 -15.08 -17.96
C TYR A 125 -18.13 -15.10 -17.13
N GLU A 126 -17.12 -15.84 -17.58
CA GLU A 126 -15.82 -15.88 -16.87
C GLU A 126 -15.11 -14.52 -16.91
N VAL A 127 -15.16 -13.82 -18.05
CA VAL A 127 -14.65 -12.45 -18.16
C VAL A 127 -15.38 -11.50 -17.21
N TYR A 128 -16.72 -11.58 -17.14
CA TYR A 128 -17.50 -10.79 -16.19
C TYR A 128 -17.04 -11.03 -14.75
N LYS A 129 -16.86 -12.31 -14.36
CA LYS A 129 -16.42 -12.68 -13.02
C LYS A 129 -15.01 -12.14 -12.70
N ILE A 130 -14.08 -12.22 -13.64
CA ILE A 130 -12.72 -11.67 -13.48
C ILE A 130 -12.78 -10.14 -13.34
N LEU A 131 -13.57 -9.47 -14.17
CA LEU A 131 -13.72 -8.01 -14.10
C LEU A 131 -14.37 -7.58 -12.79
N ASP A 132 -15.43 -8.25 -12.35
CA ASP A 132 -16.07 -7.97 -11.06
C ASP A 132 -15.09 -8.19 -9.90
N HIS A 133 -14.29 -9.26 -9.93
CA HIS A 133 -13.24 -9.49 -8.94
C HIS A 133 -12.21 -8.36 -8.94
N TYR A 134 -11.77 -7.90 -10.11
CA TYR A 134 -10.83 -6.79 -10.25
C TYR A 134 -11.41 -5.48 -9.72
N TYR A 135 -12.65 -5.14 -10.08
CA TYR A 135 -13.32 -3.91 -9.62
C TYR A 135 -13.58 -3.91 -8.11
N ASN A 136 -13.83 -5.08 -7.51
CA ASN A 136 -14.01 -5.22 -6.07
C ASN A 136 -12.69 -5.16 -5.28
N CYS A 137 -11.55 -4.91 -5.94
CA CYS A 137 -10.26 -4.53 -5.36
C CYS A 137 -9.83 -5.41 -4.17
N PRO A 138 -9.72 -6.74 -4.33
CA PRO A 138 -9.22 -7.62 -3.28
C PRO A 138 -7.77 -7.28 -2.94
N ILE A 139 -7.53 -6.98 -1.67
CA ILE A 139 -6.20 -6.76 -1.11
C ILE A 139 -5.79 -8.06 -0.42
N VAL A 140 -4.59 -8.52 -0.70
CA VAL A 140 -3.96 -9.66 -0.04
C VAL A 140 -2.85 -9.16 0.87
N THR A 141 -2.68 -9.81 2.02
CA THR A 141 -1.60 -9.52 2.95
C THR A 141 -0.50 -10.55 2.80
N GLU A 142 0.70 -10.11 2.46
CA GLU A 142 1.91 -10.94 2.42
C GLU A 142 2.64 -10.85 3.76
N TRP A 143 2.98 -12.02 4.32
CA TRP A 143 3.80 -12.15 5.52
C TRP A 143 5.14 -12.75 5.13
N SER A 144 6.23 -11.99 5.31
CA SER A 144 7.58 -12.48 5.05
C SER A 144 8.50 -12.21 6.24
N VAL A 145 9.35 -13.17 6.59
CA VAL A 145 10.37 -13.01 7.62
C VAL A 145 11.70 -12.71 6.93
N LYS A 146 12.30 -11.56 7.24
CA LYS A 146 13.55 -11.11 6.64
C LYS A 146 14.68 -11.17 7.66
N ALA A 147 15.61 -12.09 7.43
CA ALA A 147 16.84 -12.17 8.21
C ALA A 147 17.84 -11.08 7.78
N THR A 148 18.42 -10.39 8.75
CA THR A 148 19.40 -9.33 8.51
C THR A 148 20.67 -9.58 9.31
N ARG A 149 21.78 -8.96 8.90
CA ARG A 149 23.04 -9.01 9.68
C ARG A 149 23.03 -8.09 10.89
N ALA A 150 22.17 -7.08 10.85
CA ALA A 150 22.06 -6.06 11.88
C ALA A 150 20.69 -5.38 11.79
N ILE A 151 20.04 -5.19 12.93
CA ILE A 151 18.75 -4.49 13.04
C ILE A 151 18.97 -3.16 13.75
N GLU A 152 18.28 -2.12 13.29
CA GLU A 152 18.28 -0.81 13.96
C GLU A 152 17.64 -0.90 15.35
N PHE A 153 18.33 -0.36 16.34
CA PHE A 153 17.85 -0.34 17.71
C PHE A 153 16.82 0.79 17.87
N PRO A 154 15.62 0.51 18.43
CA PRO A 154 14.60 1.54 18.55
C PRO A 154 15.00 2.64 19.52
N LYS A 155 14.31 3.78 19.40
CA LYS A 155 14.37 4.87 20.37
C LYS A 155 13.61 4.42 21.62
N ILE A 156 14.26 4.53 22.77
CA ILE A 156 13.69 4.18 24.06
C ILE A 156 13.53 5.46 24.87
N GLU A 157 12.31 5.67 25.35
CA GLU A 157 11.95 6.76 26.24
C GLU A 157 11.75 6.20 27.66
N ILE A 158 12.31 6.89 28.67
CA ILE A 158 12.25 6.46 30.07
C ILE A 158 11.79 7.64 30.92
N CYS A 159 10.73 7.44 31.68
CA CYS A 159 10.06 8.46 32.48
C CYS A 159 9.88 8.01 33.94
N LEU A 160 9.95 8.97 34.87
CA LEU A 160 9.52 8.75 36.25
C LEU A 160 8.01 8.94 36.35
N PRO A 161 7.32 8.19 37.24
CA PRO A 161 5.89 8.35 37.46
C PRO A 161 5.51 9.66 38.17
N THR A 162 6.47 10.57 38.40
CA THR A 162 6.24 11.85 39.09
C THR A 162 6.72 13.00 38.23
N SER A 163 5.93 14.08 38.18
CA SER A 163 6.28 15.31 37.45
C SER A 163 7.29 16.19 38.22
N ILE A 164 7.40 16.03 39.54
CA ILE A 164 8.28 16.87 40.35
C ILE A 164 8.73 16.10 41.60
N GLY A 165 10.00 16.25 41.93
CA GLY A 165 10.56 15.70 43.16
C GLY A 165 10.14 16.52 44.38
N ARG A 166 9.90 15.83 45.49
CA ARG A 166 9.59 16.42 46.80
C ARG A 166 10.56 17.53 47.18
N LYS A 167 11.87 17.32 47.02
CA LYS A 167 12.89 18.33 47.34
C LYS A 167 12.69 19.64 46.57
N LYS A 168 12.31 19.55 45.29
CA LYS A 168 12.10 20.73 44.45
C LYS A 168 10.85 21.51 44.88
N MET A 169 9.82 20.80 45.33
CA MET A 169 8.62 21.44 45.89
C MET A 169 8.88 22.12 47.24
N GLU A 170 9.77 21.56 48.05
CA GLU A 170 10.16 22.16 49.35
C GLU A 170 10.99 23.44 49.13
N GLU A 171 11.81 23.50 48.08
CA GLU A 171 12.58 24.68 47.71
C GLU A 171 11.73 25.80 47.08
N ASP A 172 10.77 25.45 46.23
CA ASP A 172 9.93 26.40 45.51
C ASP A 172 8.45 25.97 45.56
N PRO A 173 7.63 26.58 46.44
CA PRO A 173 6.21 26.27 46.54
C PRO A 173 5.43 26.57 45.26
N VAL A 174 5.88 27.51 44.42
CA VAL A 174 5.24 27.84 43.14
C VAL A 174 5.48 26.71 42.13
N ALA A 175 6.57 25.97 42.28
CA ALA A 175 6.85 24.79 41.45
C ALA A 175 5.77 23.72 41.58
N VAL A 176 5.00 23.67 42.68
CA VAL A 176 3.83 22.78 42.81
C VAL A 176 2.75 23.16 41.80
N ALA A 177 2.45 24.45 41.67
CA ALA A 177 1.48 24.94 40.70
C ALA A 177 1.97 24.70 39.26
N ILE A 178 3.25 24.93 39.01
CA ILE A 178 3.85 24.65 37.71
C ILE A 178 3.81 23.16 37.41
N ALA A 179 4.19 22.28 38.34
CA ALA A 179 4.18 20.83 38.15
C ALA A 179 2.76 20.25 37.96
N MET A 180 1.75 20.85 38.59
CA MET A 180 0.35 20.51 38.34
C MET A 180 -0.14 20.99 36.95
N ALA A 181 0.53 21.98 36.35
CA ALA A 181 0.19 22.51 35.04
C ALA A 181 1.09 21.97 33.91
N MET A 182 2.31 21.54 34.23
CA MET A 182 3.25 20.93 33.30
C MET A 182 2.83 19.49 33.05
N LYS A 183 2.28 19.27 31.87
CA LYS A 183 2.20 17.96 31.26
C LYS A 183 3.55 17.71 30.59
N GLU A 184 4.28 16.71 31.10
CA GLU A 184 5.56 16.19 30.58
C GLU A 184 6.72 17.18 30.44
N LYS A 185 7.80 16.87 31.17
CA LYS A 185 9.15 17.26 30.75
C LYS A 185 9.84 15.98 30.36
N LEU A 186 10.18 15.89 29.08
CA LEU A 186 10.50 14.64 28.43
C LEU A 186 12.00 14.53 28.25
N LEU A 187 12.55 13.35 28.53
CA LEU A 187 13.95 13.10 28.36
C LEU A 187 14.23 12.21 27.19
N TYR A 188 14.87 12.80 26.19
CA TYR A 188 15.27 12.13 24.98
C TYR A 188 16.77 11.89 25.04
N THR A 189 17.18 10.67 25.36
CA THR A 189 18.55 10.23 25.10
C THR A 189 18.60 9.63 23.70
N ASN A 190 19.17 10.38 22.77
CA ASN A 190 19.53 9.83 21.47
C ASN A 190 20.78 8.95 21.63
N PHE A 191 20.63 7.64 21.52
CA PHE A 191 21.78 6.71 21.52
C PHE A 191 22.59 6.76 20.20
N GLY A 192 22.16 7.58 19.23
CA GLY A 192 22.62 7.56 17.85
C GLY A 192 21.99 6.39 17.09
N GLU A 193 22.21 6.34 15.77
CA GLU A 193 21.85 5.18 14.94
C GLU A 193 22.71 3.98 15.35
N ARG A 194 22.22 3.21 16.32
CA ARG A 194 22.88 1.98 16.76
C ARG A 194 22.20 0.80 16.10
N LYS A 195 23.00 -0.05 15.47
CA LYS A 195 22.54 -1.33 14.95
C LYS A 195 22.97 -2.44 15.90
N GLN A 196 22.04 -3.31 16.25
CA GLN A 196 22.31 -4.51 17.02
C GLN A 196 22.84 -5.59 16.07
N HIS A 197 24.05 -6.10 16.32
CA HIS A 197 24.72 -7.11 15.48
C HIS A 197 24.63 -8.52 16.07
N VAL A 198 24.18 -8.65 17.31
CA VAL A 198 24.08 -9.94 18.02
C VAL A 198 22.72 -10.00 18.74
N PRO A 199 21.91 -11.07 18.56
CA PRO A 199 20.67 -11.24 19.30
C PRO A 199 20.90 -11.18 20.82
N GLY A 200 20.00 -10.53 21.56
CA GLY A 200 20.08 -10.40 23.01
C GLY A 200 21.13 -9.42 23.58
N GLN A 201 22.05 -8.90 22.77
CA GLN A 201 22.99 -7.84 23.18
C GLN A 201 22.46 -6.47 22.76
N GLY A 202 21.60 -5.89 23.61
CA GLY A 202 21.04 -4.56 23.40
C GLY A 202 21.45 -3.58 24.50
N LEU A 203 20.52 -2.69 24.84
CA LEU A 203 20.68 -1.70 25.90
C LEU A 203 20.61 -2.37 27.28
N VAL A 204 21.52 -1.98 28.17
CA VAL A 204 21.55 -2.42 29.56
C VAL A 204 21.74 -1.20 30.44
N LEU A 205 20.79 -0.95 31.35
CA LEU A 205 20.77 0.21 32.23
C LEU A 205 20.55 -0.22 33.68
N VAL A 206 21.31 0.40 34.58
CA VAL A 206 21.07 0.32 36.03
C VAL A 206 20.72 1.72 36.49
N LEU A 207 19.47 1.92 36.88
CA LEU A 207 18.86 3.21 37.13
C LEU A 207 18.41 3.31 38.58
N ASN A 208 18.39 4.51 39.13
CA ASN A 208 17.77 4.79 40.42
C ASN A 208 16.44 5.52 40.17
N ALA A 209 15.32 4.90 40.54
CA ALA A 209 13.98 5.47 40.39
C ALA A 209 13.67 6.59 41.40
N GLN A 210 14.56 6.81 42.39
CA GLN A 210 14.47 7.89 43.37
C GLN A 210 13.15 7.92 44.16
N ASN A 211 12.61 6.75 44.54
CA ASN A 211 11.35 6.61 45.27
C ASN A 211 11.30 7.51 46.53
N GLN A 212 12.44 7.71 47.20
CA GLN A 212 12.55 8.60 48.37
C GLN A 212 12.27 10.09 48.08
N ASN A 213 12.32 10.51 46.81
CA ASN A 213 12.06 11.88 46.37
C ASN A 213 10.65 12.06 45.80
N TYR A 214 9.76 11.06 45.95
CA TYR A 214 8.39 11.19 45.47
C TYR A 214 7.60 12.23 46.29
N PRO A 215 6.78 13.06 45.65
CA PRO A 215 5.97 14.06 46.32
C PRO A 215 4.92 13.40 47.20
N VAL A 216 4.70 13.97 48.39
CA VAL A 216 3.70 13.50 49.37
C VAL A 216 2.43 14.37 49.37
N THR A 217 2.39 15.41 48.53
CA THR A 217 1.23 16.31 48.41
C THR A 217 0.09 15.59 47.70
N LYS A 218 -1.09 15.62 48.31
CA LYS A 218 -2.31 15.02 47.74
C LYS A 218 -2.54 15.52 46.31
N GLY A 219 -2.69 14.59 45.37
CA GLY A 219 -2.85 14.88 43.93
C GLY A 219 -1.56 14.76 43.11
N LEU A 220 -0.39 14.80 43.74
CA LEU A 220 0.90 14.55 43.07
C LEU A 220 1.55 13.21 43.47
N ILE A 221 1.02 12.55 44.50
CA ILE A 221 1.52 11.24 44.96
C ILE A 221 1.35 10.22 43.83
N PRO A 222 2.44 9.61 43.34
CA PRO A 222 2.35 8.58 42.31
C PRO A 222 1.69 7.32 42.87
N LYS A 223 0.91 6.63 42.03
CA LYS A 223 0.26 5.36 42.40
C LYS A 223 1.17 4.14 42.29
N VAL A 224 2.32 4.29 41.62
CA VAL A 224 3.26 3.22 41.31
C VAL A 224 4.69 3.68 41.58
N GLU A 225 5.55 2.72 41.90
CA GLU A 225 7.00 2.91 42.04
C GLU A 225 7.72 2.24 40.88
N GLY A 226 8.83 2.83 40.41
CA GLY A 226 9.56 2.36 39.24
C GLY A 226 9.68 3.39 38.14
N LEU A 227 9.80 2.89 36.91
CA LEU A 227 9.96 3.70 35.70
C LEU A 227 8.85 3.34 34.71
N ILE A 228 8.48 4.31 33.87
CA ILE A 228 7.61 4.13 32.73
C ILE A 228 8.49 4.17 31.49
N LEU A 229 8.41 3.16 30.65
CA LEU A 229 9.24 3.04 29.46
C LEU A 229 8.36 3.00 28.22
N SER A 230 8.74 3.72 27.16
CA SER A 230 8.10 3.60 25.85
C SER A 230 9.13 3.31 24.76
N ILE A 231 8.71 2.56 23.75
CA ILE A 231 9.58 2.07 22.68
C ILE A 231 8.97 2.53 21.36
N HIS A 232 9.77 3.23 20.57
CA HIS A 232 9.34 3.73 19.27
C HIS A 232 10.45 3.57 18.24
N HIS A 233 10.08 3.41 16.97
CA HIS A 233 11.05 3.48 15.88
C HIS A 233 11.50 4.94 15.72
N ASP A 234 10.52 5.80 15.50
CA ASP A 234 10.68 7.24 15.52
C ASP A 234 10.07 7.86 16.76
N TYR A 235 10.72 8.91 17.24
CA TYR A 235 10.32 9.59 18.45
C TYR A 235 8.95 10.25 18.22
N THR A 236 7.94 9.78 18.96
CA THR A 236 6.57 10.26 18.87
C THR A 236 6.05 10.45 20.30
N PRO A 237 5.95 11.70 20.79
CA PRO A 237 5.61 11.98 22.20
C PRO A 237 4.16 11.58 22.57
N TYR A 238 3.35 11.15 21.60
CA TYR A 238 1.93 10.84 21.77
C TYR A 238 1.62 9.35 21.64
N SER A 239 2.65 8.50 21.58
CA SER A 239 2.44 7.05 21.56
C SER A 239 2.24 6.54 22.98
N PHE A 240 1.07 5.97 23.25
CA PHE A 240 0.67 5.53 24.59
C PHE A 240 1.08 4.08 24.95
N ASN A 241 1.99 3.48 24.19
CA ASN A 241 2.49 2.13 24.45
C ASN A 241 3.59 2.16 25.54
N TYR A 242 3.16 2.27 26.80
CA TYR A 242 4.05 2.32 27.94
C TYR A 242 4.18 0.97 28.66
N PHE A 243 5.38 0.70 29.17
CA PHE A 243 5.72 -0.45 29.99
C PHE A 243 6.14 0.02 31.37
N ASN A 244 5.50 -0.50 32.42
CA ASN A 244 5.89 -0.22 33.80
C ASN A 244 7.05 -1.14 34.19
N ILE A 245 8.16 -0.55 34.61
CA ILE A 245 9.37 -1.25 35.03
C ILE A 245 9.50 -1.11 36.55
N PRO A 246 9.34 -2.21 37.32
CA PRO A 246 9.36 -2.16 38.77
C PRO A 246 10.77 -1.91 39.33
N THR A 247 10.84 -1.33 40.54
CA THR A 247 12.08 -1.26 41.31
C THR A 247 12.41 -2.58 42.00
N ALA A 248 13.64 -2.70 42.50
CA ALA A 248 14.22 -3.90 43.10
C ALA A 248 14.22 -5.14 42.18
N MET A 249 14.05 -4.93 40.87
CA MET A 249 13.98 -6.01 39.88
C MET A 249 14.95 -5.80 38.72
N TYR A 250 15.40 -6.92 38.18
CA TYR A 250 15.92 -7.04 36.84
C TYR A 250 14.78 -7.30 35.87
N THR A 251 14.57 -6.40 34.92
CA THR A 251 13.55 -6.52 33.87
C THR A 251 14.22 -6.61 32.50
N ARG A 252 13.90 -7.67 31.77
CA ARG A 252 14.33 -7.87 30.38
C ARG A 252 13.15 -7.71 29.44
N LEU A 253 13.31 -6.83 28.44
CA LEU A 253 12.40 -6.63 27.32
C LEU A 253 13.02 -7.23 26.05
N GLY A 254 12.43 -8.33 25.59
CA GLY A 254 12.75 -8.95 24.31
C GLY A 254 11.92 -8.33 23.20
N LEU A 255 12.56 -7.75 22.19
CA LEU A 255 11.90 -7.08 21.07
C LEU A 255 11.86 -7.99 19.83
N GLN A 256 10.71 -8.01 19.17
CA GLN A 256 10.50 -8.55 17.83
C GLN A 256 10.01 -7.42 16.93
N ALA A 257 10.78 -7.11 15.89
CA ALA A 257 10.46 -6.02 14.97
C ALA A 257 9.52 -6.49 13.86
N GLU A 258 8.51 -5.68 13.58
CA GLU A 258 7.57 -5.84 12.48
C GLU A 258 7.52 -4.56 11.65
N PHE A 259 7.52 -4.69 10.33
CA PHE A 259 7.34 -3.57 9.41
C PHE A 259 6.04 -3.76 8.65
N HIS A 260 5.11 -2.83 8.82
CA HIS A 260 3.79 -2.84 8.18
C HIS A 260 3.79 -1.85 7.02
N GLU A 261 3.35 -2.32 5.86
CA GLU A 261 3.22 -1.53 4.63
C GLU A 261 1.79 -1.72 4.09
N TYR A 262 1.00 -0.65 4.16
CA TYR A 262 -0.40 -0.60 3.75
C TYR A 262 -0.54 0.09 2.40
N LEU A 263 -1.54 -0.31 1.65
CA LEU A 263 -1.92 0.37 0.40
C LEU A 263 -2.87 1.52 0.70
N ASP A 264 -2.60 2.69 0.13
CA ASP A 264 -3.52 3.81 0.18
C ASP A 264 -4.70 3.58 -0.79
N VAL A 265 -5.89 3.32 -0.23
CA VAL A 265 -7.10 3.05 -1.01
C VAL A 265 -8.19 4.05 -0.66
N ASN A 266 -8.25 5.11 -1.44
CA ASN A 266 -9.17 6.23 -1.22
C ASN A 266 -10.63 5.95 -1.61
N SER A 267 -10.91 4.90 -2.40
CA SER A 267 -12.25 4.66 -2.94
C SER A 267 -12.56 3.19 -3.15
N GLY A 268 -13.85 2.88 -3.28
CA GLY A 268 -14.35 1.54 -3.52
C GLY A 268 -14.91 0.86 -2.26
N PRO A 269 -15.42 -0.37 -2.40
CA PRO A 269 -16.06 -1.10 -1.30
C PRO A 269 -15.08 -1.48 -0.17
N LYS A 270 -13.78 -1.43 -0.44
CA LYS A 270 -12.69 -1.69 0.50
C LYS A 270 -11.79 -0.46 0.68
N ALA A 271 -12.38 0.74 0.64
CA ALA A 271 -11.65 1.97 0.93
C ALA A 271 -10.99 1.85 2.31
N GLN A 272 -9.67 1.98 2.32
CA GLN A 272 -8.82 2.01 3.50
C GLN A 272 -7.71 3.02 3.21
N PRO A 273 -7.99 4.32 3.37
CA PRO A 273 -6.98 5.33 3.18
C PRO A 273 -5.88 5.19 4.23
N CYS A 274 -4.65 5.50 3.84
CA CYS A 274 -3.53 5.65 4.75
C CYS A 274 -2.80 6.94 4.42
N VAL A 275 -2.01 7.47 5.36
CA VAL A 275 -1.27 8.72 5.15
C VAL A 275 0.21 8.42 5.09
N SER A 276 0.86 8.90 4.03
CA SER A 276 2.31 8.88 3.92
C SER A 276 2.94 10.05 4.68
N ASP A 277 4.19 9.90 5.11
CA ASP A 277 4.92 10.98 5.78
C ASP A 277 5.08 12.22 4.88
N ASP A 278 5.12 12.03 3.57
CA ASP A 278 5.25 13.09 2.56
C ASP A 278 3.94 13.88 2.35
N GLU A 279 2.78 13.25 2.58
CA GLU A 279 1.45 13.87 2.48
C GLU A 279 0.96 14.46 3.82
N LYS A 280 1.72 14.27 4.89
CA LYS A 280 1.44 14.83 6.21
C LYS A 280 1.27 16.35 6.15
N ASN A 281 0.10 16.83 6.54
CA ASN A 281 -0.22 18.25 6.58
C ASN A 281 -0.39 18.75 8.03
N PHE A 282 0.68 18.64 8.83
CA PHE A 282 0.68 19.17 10.20
C PHE A 282 0.88 20.68 10.18
N THR A 283 0.10 21.38 11.00
CA THR A 283 0.07 22.85 11.06
C THR A 283 0.79 23.40 12.30
N VAL A 284 0.91 22.58 13.34
CA VAL A 284 1.57 22.95 14.59
C VAL A 284 2.77 22.05 14.86
N LEU A 285 2.68 20.75 14.60
CA LEU A 285 3.68 19.78 15.02
C LEU A 285 4.76 19.51 13.97
N ASN A 286 6.00 19.39 14.45
CA ASN A 286 7.19 19.03 13.67
C ASN A 286 7.69 17.62 14.04
N VAL A 287 6.87 16.61 13.75
CA VAL A 287 7.16 15.19 14.04
C VAL A 287 6.74 14.31 12.86
N ASN A 288 7.22 13.06 12.80
CA ASN A 288 6.75 12.08 11.81
C ASN A 288 5.26 11.76 12.02
N TYR A 289 4.58 11.38 10.95
CA TYR A 289 3.16 11.10 10.96
C TYR A 289 2.85 9.88 11.84
N THR A 290 1.92 10.08 12.76
CA THR A 290 1.26 9.02 13.51
C THR A 290 -0.19 9.43 13.73
N VAL A 291 -1.08 8.45 13.94
CA VAL A 291 -2.48 8.73 14.26
C VAL A 291 -2.59 9.65 15.48
N ALA A 292 -1.84 9.34 16.55
CA ALA A 292 -1.83 10.16 17.76
C ALA A 292 -1.23 11.56 17.53
N GLY A 293 -0.18 11.66 16.72
CA GLY A 293 0.38 12.95 16.31
C GLY A 293 -0.61 13.79 15.51
N CYS A 294 -1.35 13.19 14.59
CA CYS A 294 -2.38 13.87 13.81
C CYS A 294 -3.52 14.39 14.70
N GLN A 295 -4.04 13.56 15.60
CA GLN A 295 -5.06 13.98 16.56
C GLN A 295 -4.56 15.12 17.45
N MET A 296 -3.30 15.07 17.89
CA MET A 296 -2.72 16.14 18.69
C MET A 296 -2.49 17.43 17.87
N ASP A 297 -2.12 17.33 16.59
CA ASP A 297 -2.03 18.49 15.70
C ASP A 297 -3.41 19.13 15.52
N CYS A 298 -4.46 18.35 15.27
CA CYS A 298 -5.84 18.82 15.21
C CYS A 298 -6.23 19.57 16.50
N PHE A 299 -5.93 18.99 17.66
CA PHE A 299 -6.24 19.62 18.95
C PHE A 299 -5.47 20.93 19.17
N GLN A 300 -4.17 20.94 18.85
CA GLN A 300 -3.34 22.13 18.98
C GLN A 300 -3.73 23.23 18.00
N ALA A 301 -4.06 22.88 16.75
CA ALA A 301 -4.51 23.83 15.73
C ALA A 301 -5.82 24.50 16.14
N LEU A 302 -6.77 23.71 16.65
CA LEU A 302 -8.04 24.21 17.17
C LEU A 302 -7.82 25.10 18.40
N THR A 303 -6.94 24.68 19.31
CA THR A 303 -6.59 25.48 20.50
C THR A 303 -5.92 26.80 20.13
N LEU A 304 -5.02 26.78 19.14
CA LEU A 304 -4.36 27.97 18.63
C LEU A 304 -5.37 28.95 18.03
N ARG A 305 -6.39 28.44 17.31
CA ARG A 305 -7.42 29.28 16.70
C ARG A 305 -8.36 29.90 17.74
N GLU A 306 -8.89 29.10 18.66
CA GLU A 306 -9.91 29.55 19.63
C GLU A 306 -9.33 30.34 20.81
N CYS A 307 -8.10 30.01 21.22
CA CYS A 307 -7.47 30.57 22.42
C CYS A 307 -6.19 31.37 22.14
N GLY A 308 -5.64 31.34 20.92
CA GLY A 308 -4.42 32.09 20.59
C GLY A 308 -3.17 31.59 21.31
N CYS A 309 -3.18 30.35 21.80
CA CYS A 309 -2.06 29.75 22.54
C CYS A 309 -1.86 28.28 22.15
N LEU A 310 -0.65 27.77 22.39
CA LEU A 310 -0.32 26.37 22.21
C LEU A 310 -0.25 25.67 23.57
N ILE A 311 -0.81 24.46 23.66
CA ILE A 311 -0.65 23.64 24.87
C ILE A 311 0.82 23.32 25.03
N MET A 312 1.30 23.46 26.27
CA MET A 312 2.72 23.34 26.61
C MET A 312 3.27 21.96 26.22
N GLN A 313 4.33 21.97 25.41
CA GLN A 313 5.05 20.79 24.90
C GLN A 313 6.53 21.15 24.69
N ASP A 314 7.36 20.17 24.34
CA ASP A 314 8.73 20.44 23.94
C ASP A 314 8.76 21.32 22.68
N THR A 315 9.38 22.49 22.80
CA THR A 315 9.56 23.48 21.72
C THR A 315 10.15 22.90 20.43
N ARG A 316 10.91 21.79 20.52
CA ARG A 316 11.50 21.11 19.34
C ARG A 316 10.45 20.41 18.48
N LEU A 317 9.28 20.11 19.05
CA LEU A 317 8.18 19.39 18.41
C LEU A 317 7.15 20.33 17.80
N VAL A 318 7.36 21.63 17.91
CA VAL A 318 6.49 22.65 17.33
C VAL A 318 7.18 23.26 16.13
N LEU A 319 6.43 23.42 15.04
CA LEU A 319 6.90 24.10 13.84
C LEU A 319 7.34 25.53 14.16
N PRO A 320 8.49 25.99 13.62
CA PRO A 320 8.98 27.35 13.84
C PRO A 320 7.94 28.43 13.51
N GLU A 321 7.11 28.21 12.49
CA GLU A 321 6.05 29.13 12.06
C GLU A 321 4.94 29.28 13.13
N ALA A 322 4.56 28.18 13.78
CA ALA A 322 3.56 28.19 14.84
C ALA A 322 4.11 28.84 16.12
N MET A 323 5.38 28.54 16.46
CA MET A 323 6.10 29.16 17.59
C MET A 323 6.22 30.69 17.45
N ARG A 324 6.31 31.22 16.22
CA ARG A 324 6.37 32.67 16.01
C ARG A 324 5.04 33.39 16.18
N LYS A 325 3.92 32.68 16.01
CA LYS A 325 2.57 33.25 16.05
C LYS A 325 1.89 33.10 17.40
N ALA A 326 2.39 32.20 18.25
CA ALA A 326 1.70 31.79 19.46
C ALA A 326 2.62 31.77 20.69
N ARG A 327 2.04 32.08 21.85
CA ARG A 327 2.65 31.78 23.15
C ARG A 327 2.13 30.43 23.66
N PHE A 328 2.81 29.84 24.63
CA PHE A 328 2.24 28.72 25.37
C PHE A 328 1.05 29.16 26.24
N CYS A 329 0.07 28.27 26.38
CA CYS A 329 -1.09 28.48 27.23
C CYS A 329 -0.66 28.55 28.70
N SER A 330 -1.16 29.56 29.41
CA SER A 330 -1.09 29.64 30.86
C SER A 330 -2.13 28.71 31.48
N ARG A 331 -2.01 28.47 32.79
CA ARG A 331 -3.04 27.75 33.55
C ARG A 331 -4.44 28.36 33.35
N ASN A 332 -4.55 29.68 33.30
CA ASN A 332 -5.83 30.35 33.14
C ASN A 332 -6.39 30.13 31.74
N ASP A 333 -5.55 30.16 30.69
CA ASP A 333 -6.02 29.88 29.32
C ASP A 333 -6.59 28.47 29.22
N VAL A 334 -5.95 27.49 29.88
CA VAL A 334 -6.43 26.11 29.88
C VAL A 334 -7.81 26.01 30.54
N ILE A 335 -7.98 26.62 31.72
CA ILE A 335 -9.23 26.52 32.49
C ILE A 335 -10.36 27.33 31.85
N GLU A 336 -10.07 28.58 31.47
CA GLU A 336 -11.09 29.53 31.03
C GLU A 336 -11.42 29.40 29.55
N CYS A 337 -10.42 29.08 28.72
CA CYS A 337 -10.57 28.98 27.27
C CYS A 337 -10.57 27.54 26.78
N VAL A 338 -9.48 26.78 26.95
CA VAL A 338 -9.33 25.46 26.32
C VAL A 338 -10.45 24.51 26.76
N ASN A 339 -10.66 24.36 28.07
CA ASN A 339 -11.71 23.48 28.58
C ASN A 339 -13.09 23.89 28.11
N ASN A 340 -13.42 25.19 28.16
CA ASN A 340 -14.77 25.67 27.86
C ASN A 340 -15.06 25.74 26.36
N ARG A 341 -14.12 26.28 25.59
CA ARG A 341 -14.29 26.59 24.16
C ARG A 341 -13.79 25.51 23.22
N VAL A 342 -12.81 24.71 23.63
CA VAL A 342 -12.26 23.65 22.76
C VAL A 342 -12.82 22.29 23.16
N THR A 343 -12.76 21.94 24.45
CA THR A 343 -13.15 20.60 24.94
C THR A 343 -14.65 20.45 25.22
N ASN A 344 -15.30 21.46 25.81
CA ASN A 344 -16.70 21.36 26.26
C ASN A 344 -17.71 22.00 25.28
N SER A 345 -17.25 22.63 24.21
CA SER A 345 -18.13 23.23 23.20
C SER A 345 -18.47 22.20 22.14
N ASN A 346 -19.77 22.02 21.86
CA ASN A 346 -20.24 21.03 20.90
C ASN A 346 -19.73 21.32 19.47
N ASP A 347 -19.68 22.59 19.07
CA ASP A 347 -19.28 22.98 17.72
C ASP A 347 -17.80 22.65 17.47
N THR A 348 -16.93 22.97 18.43
CA THR A 348 -15.49 22.69 18.32
C THR A 348 -15.19 21.21 18.50
N GLN A 349 -15.97 20.50 19.30
CA GLN A 349 -15.85 19.06 19.45
C GLN A 349 -16.18 18.35 18.13
N ALA A 350 -17.25 18.76 17.42
CA ALA A 350 -17.57 18.22 16.10
C ALA A 350 -16.47 18.51 15.07
N GLU A 351 -15.89 19.71 15.10
CA GLU A 351 -14.77 20.05 14.20
C GLU A 351 -13.49 19.26 14.52
N TYR A 352 -13.20 19.05 15.81
CA TYR A 352 -12.10 18.19 16.23
C TYR A 352 -12.30 16.75 15.76
N GLU A 353 -13.52 16.22 15.87
CA GLU A 353 -13.90 14.90 15.38
C GLU A 353 -13.75 14.79 13.87
N GLU A 354 -14.24 15.78 13.10
CA GLU A 354 -14.09 15.82 11.64
C GLU A 354 -12.61 15.85 11.20
N CYS A 355 -11.75 16.52 11.97
CA CYS A 355 -10.30 16.50 11.75
C CYS A 355 -9.71 15.11 12.06
N CYS A 356 -10.11 14.50 13.17
CA CYS A 356 -9.65 13.17 13.60
C CYS A 356 -10.11 12.04 12.67
N ASP A 357 -11.27 12.18 12.01
CA ASP A 357 -11.76 11.22 11.02
C ASP A 357 -10.83 11.11 9.81
N LYS A 358 -10.02 12.14 9.55
CA LYS A 358 -9.00 12.17 8.49
C LYS A 358 -7.63 11.65 8.96
N CYS A 359 -7.47 11.39 10.26
CA CYS A 359 -6.23 10.86 10.84
C CYS A 359 -6.13 9.34 10.65
N HIS A 360 -5.96 8.91 9.40
CA HIS A 360 -5.82 7.49 9.06
C HIS A 360 -4.46 6.92 9.51
N THR A 361 -4.30 5.59 9.45
CA THR A 361 -3.03 4.94 9.78
C THR A 361 -1.91 5.40 8.84
N ALA A 362 -0.67 5.35 9.30
CA ALA A 362 0.48 5.59 8.41
C ALA A 362 0.58 4.47 7.38
N CYS A 363 0.92 4.78 6.13
CA CYS A 363 1.09 3.75 5.09
C CYS A 363 2.30 2.84 5.34
N SER A 364 3.33 3.35 6.01
CA SER A 364 4.50 2.58 6.40
C SER A 364 4.81 2.83 7.87
N LEU A 365 4.89 1.76 8.68
CA LEU A 365 5.21 1.90 10.10
C LEU A 365 5.96 0.69 10.64
N TRP A 366 6.80 0.96 11.63
CA TRP A 366 7.47 -0.05 12.42
C TRP A 366 6.70 -0.30 13.71
N ASN A 367 6.44 -1.56 14.00
CA ASN A 367 5.85 -2.03 15.24
C ASN A 367 6.84 -2.94 15.97
N TYR A 368 6.89 -2.84 17.30
CA TYR A 368 7.75 -3.70 18.12
C TYR A 368 6.89 -4.49 19.08
N ASN A 369 6.85 -5.82 18.87
CA ASN A 369 6.24 -6.71 19.83
C ASN A 369 7.23 -6.95 20.99
N VAL A 370 6.77 -6.77 22.22
CA VAL A 370 7.61 -6.74 23.42
C VAL A 370 7.24 -7.87 24.35
N GLN A 371 8.22 -8.73 24.63
CA GLN A 371 8.11 -9.76 25.66
C GLN A 371 8.86 -9.30 26.91
N ALA A 372 8.12 -9.00 27.96
CA ALA A 372 8.68 -8.55 29.24
C ALA A 372 8.83 -9.73 30.21
N SER A 373 9.96 -9.78 30.92
CA SER A 373 10.20 -10.71 32.02
C SER A 373 10.96 -10.01 33.13
N SER A 374 10.61 -10.28 34.39
CA SER A 374 11.23 -9.65 35.55
C SER A 374 11.62 -10.67 36.62
N MET A 375 12.73 -10.43 37.31
CA MET A 375 13.19 -11.21 38.47
C MET A 375 13.73 -10.28 39.56
N GLY A 376 13.65 -10.70 40.82
CA GLY A 376 14.21 -9.93 41.93
C GLY A 376 15.74 -9.80 41.85
N LEU A 377 16.27 -8.66 42.31
CA LEU A 377 17.72 -8.46 42.39
C LEU A 377 18.32 -9.28 43.53
N TYR A 378 19.47 -9.91 43.27
CA TYR A 378 20.24 -10.58 44.33
C TYR A 378 21.05 -9.54 45.11
N ALA A 379 20.62 -9.24 46.34
CA ALA A 379 21.17 -8.16 47.15
C ALA A 379 22.71 -8.17 47.26
N PRO A 380 23.39 -9.31 47.53
CA PRO A 380 24.86 -9.32 47.66
C PRO A 380 25.62 -8.84 46.41
N SER A 381 25.03 -8.91 45.22
CA SER A 381 25.65 -8.38 43.99
C SER A 381 25.68 -6.86 43.93
N PHE A 382 24.88 -6.18 44.76
CA PHE A 382 24.70 -4.73 44.76
C PHE A 382 25.08 -4.07 46.08
N ASP A 383 25.63 -4.82 47.05
CA ASP A 383 26.06 -4.28 48.35
C ASP A 383 27.04 -3.10 48.23
N PHE A 384 27.82 -3.05 47.14
CA PHE A 384 28.73 -1.94 46.84
C PHE A 384 28.02 -0.58 46.68
N LEU A 385 26.72 -0.56 46.37
CA LEU A 385 25.91 0.65 46.24
C LEU A 385 25.65 1.35 47.57
N SER A 386 25.77 0.64 48.69
CA SER A 386 25.67 1.22 50.04
C SER A 386 26.67 2.36 50.25
N ASN A 387 27.86 2.27 49.65
CA ASN A 387 28.90 3.31 49.69
C ASN A 387 28.45 4.64 49.05
N TYR A 388 27.41 4.62 48.23
CA TYR A 388 26.86 5.79 47.53
C TYR A 388 25.50 6.23 48.09
N ASN A 389 25.08 5.71 49.26
CA ASN A 389 23.77 5.96 49.86
C ASN A 389 22.60 5.59 48.91
N LEU A 390 22.77 4.55 48.11
CA LEU A 390 21.75 4.02 47.20
C LEU A 390 21.10 2.77 47.80
N SER A 391 19.77 2.77 47.86
CA SER A 391 18.98 1.61 48.30
C SER A 391 18.69 0.68 47.13
N LEU A 392 18.78 -0.64 47.38
CA LEU A 392 18.36 -1.66 46.42
C LEU A 392 16.88 -1.52 46.03
N GLU A 393 16.04 -1.04 46.96
CA GLU A 393 14.60 -0.86 46.76
C GLU A 393 14.26 0.19 45.72
N SER A 394 15.16 1.13 45.46
CA SER A 394 15.00 2.18 44.45
C SER A 394 15.71 1.84 43.13
N LEU A 395 16.44 0.72 43.08
CA LEU A 395 17.22 0.33 41.92
C LEU A 395 16.32 -0.33 40.87
N VAL A 396 16.54 0.01 39.60
CA VAL A 396 15.92 -0.64 38.44
C VAL A 396 17.03 -1.15 37.55
N TYR A 397 17.05 -2.45 37.29
CA TYR A 397 18.00 -3.05 36.36
C TYR A 397 17.26 -3.45 35.08
N LEU A 398 17.43 -2.69 34.01
CA LEU A 398 16.70 -2.85 32.75
C LEU A 398 17.62 -3.37 31.64
N GLN A 399 17.19 -4.39 30.91
CA GLN A 399 17.78 -4.83 29.65
C GLN A 399 16.73 -4.76 28.53
N VAL A 400 17.06 -4.15 27.40
CA VAL A 400 16.21 -4.11 26.21
C VAL A 400 17.02 -4.57 25.00
N ALA A 401 16.57 -5.62 24.31
CA ALA A 401 17.30 -6.16 23.17
C ALA A 401 16.37 -6.88 22.19
N HIS A 402 16.72 -6.85 20.90
CA HIS A 402 16.06 -7.72 19.91
C HIS A 402 16.34 -9.19 20.21
N THR A 403 15.31 -10.04 20.16
CA THR A 403 15.42 -11.49 20.42
C THR A 403 16.08 -12.25 19.28
N SER A 404 15.90 -11.77 18.04
CA SER A 404 16.49 -12.29 16.82
C SER A 404 16.90 -11.14 15.90
N LEU A 405 17.77 -11.40 14.92
CA LEU A 405 18.18 -10.40 13.90
C LEU A 405 17.31 -10.50 12.63
N GLU A 406 16.07 -10.94 12.79
CA GLU A 406 15.06 -10.95 11.74
C GLU A 406 13.93 -10.01 12.09
N TYR A 407 13.24 -9.50 11.07
CA TYR A 407 12.01 -8.75 11.24
C TYR A 407 10.93 -9.31 10.32
N THR A 408 9.68 -9.20 10.76
CA THR A 408 8.53 -9.62 9.96
C THR A 408 8.06 -8.44 9.12
N LYS A 409 8.03 -8.59 7.80
CA LYS A 409 7.38 -7.63 6.90
C LYS A 409 5.94 -8.10 6.66
N VAL A 410 4.99 -7.22 6.93
CA VAL A 410 3.56 -7.37 6.65
C VAL A 410 3.20 -6.36 5.58
N GLY A 411 3.14 -6.81 4.33
CA GLY A 411 2.80 -5.97 3.18
C GLY A 411 1.38 -6.22 2.70
N GLN A 412 0.71 -5.18 2.22
CA GLN A 412 -0.52 -5.30 1.45
C GLN A 412 -0.22 -5.17 -0.04
N GLU A 413 -0.75 -6.09 -0.83
CA GLU A 413 -0.63 -6.09 -2.30
C GLU A 413 -2.01 -6.30 -2.93
N TRP A 414 -2.18 -5.83 -4.16
CA TRP A 414 -3.38 -6.10 -4.93
C TRP A 414 -3.42 -7.57 -5.30
N ALA A 415 -4.51 -8.28 -5.00
CA ALA A 415 -4.61 -9.71 -5.33
C ALA A 415 -4.60 -9.97 -6.84
N THR A 416 -4.96 -8.96 -7.63
CA THR A 416 -4.94 -9.03 -9.10
C THR A 416 -4.36 -7.74 -9.66
N GLU A 417 -3.08 -7.81 -10.02
CA GLU A 417 -2.44 -6.75 -10.81
C GLU A 417 -2.96 -6.74 -12.25
N ILE A 418 -2.71 -5.64 -12.96
CA ILE A 418 -3.14 -5.47 -14.36
C ILE A 418 -2.55 -6.57 -15.25
N ASP A 419 -1.32 -7.01 -14.97
CA ASP A 419 -0.66 -8.06 -15.75
C ASP A 419 -1.37 -9.41 -15.59
N ASN A 420 -1.77 -9.76 -14.36
CA ASN A 420 -2.57 -10.95 -14.08
C ASN A 420 -3.98 -10.83 -14.68
N LEU A 421 -4.59 -9.64 -14.64
CA LEU A 421 -5.88 -9.40 -15.27
C LEU A 421 -5.84 -9.66 -16.79
N ILE A 422 -4.81 -9.16 -17.47
CA ILE A 422 -4.64 -9.36 -18.92
C ILE A 422 -4.37 -10.85 -19.22
N ALA A 423 -3.55 -11.50 -18.38
CA ALA A 423 -3.27 -12.93 -18.52
C ALA A 423 -4.54 -13.78 -18.35
N ASP A 424 -5.34 -13.52 -17.31
CA ASP A 424 -6.58 -14.25 -17.03
C ASP A 424 -7.64 -13.99 -18.10
N PHE A 425 -7.81 -12.73 -18.52
CA PHE A 425 -8.71 -12.36 -19.61
C PHE A 425 -8.32 -13.08 -20.91
N GLY A 426 -7.04 -13.02 -21.29
CA GLY A 426 -6.50 -13.69 -22.47
C GLY A 426 -6.63 -15.21 -22.39
N GLY A 427 -6.43 -15.78 -21.20
CA GLY A 427 -6.60 -17.20 -20.93
C GLY A 427 -8.04 -17.67 -21.16
N GLN A 428 -9.03 -16.95 -20.63
CA GLN A 428 -10.44 -17.30 -20.82
C GLN A 428 -10.90 -17.12 -22.27
N VAL A 429 -10.56 -16.00 -22.91
CA VAL A 429 -10.91 -15.77 -24.33
C VAL A 429 -10.24 -16.82 -25.22
N GLY A 430 -8.95 -17.11 -24.97
CA GLY A 430 -8.20 -18.12 -25.70
C GLY A 430 -8.77 -19.53 -25.52
N LEU A 431 -9.15 -19.91 -24.30
CA LEU A 431 -9.70 -21.23 -24.00
C LEU A 431 -11.07 -21.46 -24.66
N TRP A 432 -11.99 -20.51 -24.52
CA TRP A 432 -13.37 -20.68 -24.98
C TRP A 432 -13.51 -20.45 -26.49
N ILE A 433 -12.88 -19.39 -27.02
CA ILE A 433 -13.07 -18.96 -28.41
C ILE A 433 -11.95 -19.49 -29.33
N GLY A 434 -10.79 -19.82 -28.77
CA GLY A 434 -9.58 -20.11 -29.55
C GLY A 434 -8.92 -18.87 -30.14
N GLY A 435 -9.34 -17.68 -29.70
CA GLY A 435 -8.80 -16.41 -30.17
C GLY A 435 -7.43 -16.10 -29.58
N ASN A 436 -6.60 -15.39 -30.33
CA ASN A 436 -5.32 -14.87 -29.85
C ASN A 436 -5.27 -13.34 -30.05
N LEU A 437 -4.19 -12.69 -29.60
CA LEU A 437 -4.08 -11.23 -29.72
C LEU A 437 -4.28 -10.73 -31.17
N ILE A 438 -3.88 -11.54 -32.16
CA ILE A 438 -4.05 -11.22 -33.58
C ILE A 438 -5.54 -11.18 -33.94
N THR A 439 -6.36 -12.13 -33.47
CA THR A 439 -7.81 -12.10 -33.74
C THR A 439 -8.47 -10.87 -33.14
N PHE A 440 -8.01 -10.42 -31.97
CA PHE A 440 -8.53 -9.21 -31.31
C PHE A 440 -8.23 -7.94 -32.12
N ILE A 441 -7.09 -7.87 -32.81
CA ILE A 441 -6.72 -6.77 -33.71
C ILE A 441 -7.43 -6.90 -35.08
N GLN A 442 -7.59 -8.12 -35.57
CA GLN A 442 -8.15 -8.40 -36.88
C GLN A 442 -9.65 -8.10 -36.97
N ILE A 443 -10.43 -8.32 -35.89
CA ILE A 443 -11.87 -8.02 -35.85
C ILE A 443 -12.17 -6.52 -36.13
N PRO A 444 -11.61 -5.55 -35.38
CA PRO A 444 -11.87 -4.13 -35.63
C PRO A 444 -11.34 -3.67 -37.00
N LEU A 445 -10.21 -4.20 -37.47
CA LEU A 445 -9.73 -3.93 -38.83
C LEU A 445 -10.71 -4.42 -39.90
N LEU A 446 -11.24 -5.63 -39.75
CA LEU A 446 -12.26 -6.17 -40.66
C LEU A 446 -13.54 -5.34 -40.61
N LEU A 447 -13.99 -4.93 -39.42
CA LEU A 447 -15.17 -4.06 -39.28
C LEU A 447 -14.95 -2.70 -39.97
N LEU A 448 -13.76 -2.11 -39.86
CA LEU A 448 -13.40 -0.88 -40.56
C LEU A 448 -13.40 -1.06 -42.07
N ILE A 449 -12.78 -2.15 -42.57
CA ILE A 449 -12.76 -2.46 -44.00
C ILE A 449 -14.18 -2.67 -44.52
N PHE A 450 -15.00 -3.49 -43.85
CA PHE A 450 -16.38 -3.72 -44.25
C PHE A 450 -17.23 -2.45 -44.19
N SER A 451 -17.04 -1.61 -43.16
CA SER A 451 -17.71 -0.30 -43.05
C SER A 451 -17.32 0.62 -44.20
N SER A 452 -16.04 0.69 -44.55
CA SER A 452 -15.55 1.50 -45.68
C SER A 452 -16.12 1.02 -47.03
N ILE A 453 -16.23 -0.30 -47.23
CA ILE A 453 -16.82 -0.90 -48.43
C ILE A 453 -18.33 -0.61 -48.48
N SER A 454 -19.04 -0.77 -47.35
CA SER A 454 -20.46 -0.45 -47.22
C SER A 454 -20.74 1.02 -47.53
N LEU A 455 -19.92 1.93 -46.98
CA LEU A 455 -19.97 3.36 -47.28
C LEU A 455 -19.71 3.62 -48.77
N TYR A 456 -18.70 2.97 -49.36
CA TYR A 456 -18.39 3.12 -50.77
C TYR A 456 -19.53 2.65 -51.68
N GLU A 457 -20.13 1.49 -51.40
CA GLU A 457 -21.31 0.96 -52.10
C GLU A 457 -22.51 1.93 -51.96
N ARG A 458 -22.77 2.44 -50.75
CA ARG A 458 -23.82 3.46 -50.52
C ARG A 458 -23.56 4.75 -51.32
N PHE A 459 -22.33 5.26 -51.33
CA PHE A 459 -21.96 6.45 -52.10
C PHE A 459 -22.09 6.22 -53.61
N LYS A 460 -21.69 5.05 -54.12
CA LYS A 460 -21.85 4.68 -55.53
C LYS A 460 -23.33 4.57 -55.92
N GLY A 461 -24.16 4.00 -55.04
CA GLY A 461 -25.61 3.95 -55.18
C GLY A 461 -26.22 5.35 -55.29
N MET A 462 -25.86 6.25 -54.37
CA MET A 462 -26.31 7.65 -54.41
C MET A 462 -25.90 8.39 -55.68
N ARG A 463 -24.67 8.18 -56.19
CA ARG A 463 -24.23 8.78 -57.46
C ARG A 463 -25.04 8.29 -58.66
N LYS A 464 -25.43 7.02 -58.71
CA LYS A 464 -26.31 6.49 -59.77
C LYS A 464 -27.70 7.11 -59.71
N VAL A 465 -28.29 7.21 -58.51
CA VAL A 465 -29.60 7.87 -58.31
C VAL A 465 -29.54 9.34 -58.73
N ARG A 466 -28.49 10.08 -58.34
CA ARG A 466 -28.30 11.49 -58.70
C ARG A 466 -28.20 11.69 -60.22
N ARG A 467 -27.52 10.78 -60.93
CA ARG A 467 -27.44 10.81 -62.41
C ARG A 467 -28.80 10.51 -63.06
N ALA A 468 -29.56 9.55 -62.53
CA ALA A 468 -30.90 9.23 -63.04
C ALA A 468 -31.89 10.39 -62.82
N ILE A 469 -31.83 11.07 -61.67
CA ILE A 469 -32.65 12.26 -61.39
C ILE A 469 -32.28 13.40 -62.34
N SER A 470 -30.98 13.64 -62.57
CA SER A 470 -30.52 14.67 -63.51
C SER A 470 -30.95 14.38 -64.96
N GLN A 471 -30.86 13.14 -65.44
CA GLN A 471 -31.36 12.77 -66.77
C GLN A 471 -32.87 12.98 -66.89
N ARG A 472 -33.63 12.65 -65.84
CA ARG A 472 -35.09 12.84 -65.84
C ARG A 472 -35.45 14.32 -65.84
N GLN A 473 -34.73 15.18 -65.11
CA GLN A 473 -34.91 16.64 -65.16
C GLN A 473 -34.62 17.21 -66.56
N ASN A 474 -33.52 16.79 -67.20
CA ASN A 474 -33.20 17.24 -68.56
C ASN A 474 -34.23 16.80 -69.59
N LEU A 475 -34.81 15.61 -69.44
CA LEU A 475 -35.89 15.13 -70.31
C LEU A 475 -37.17 15.94 -70.12
N TRP A 476 -37.53 16.26 -68.88
CA TRP A 476 -38.69 17.11 -68.58
C TRP A 476 -38.52 18.54 -69.10
N SER A 477 -37.32 19.14 -69.00
CA SER A 477 -37.09 20.46 -69.59
C SER A 477 -37.22 20.44 -71.11
N THR A 478 -36.69 19.42 -71.79
CA THR A 478 -36.85 19.30 -73.25
C THR A 478 -38.30 19.09 -73.69
N ILE A 479 -39.12 18.40 -72.89
CA ILE A 479 -40.55 18.22 -73.18
C ILE A 479 -41.29 19.56 -73.03
N ILE A 480 -41.01 20.31 -71.95
CA ILE A 480 -41.63 21.63 -71.71
C ILE A 480 -41.25 22.64 -72.80
N ASP A 481 -40.00 22.63 -73.29
CA ASP A 481 -39.56 23.50 -74.37
C ASP A 481 -40.19 23.14 -75.72
N ALA A 482 -40.41 21.84 -75.99
CA ALA A 482 -41.14 21.39 -77.18
C ALA A 482 -42.63 21.81 -77.15
N GLU A 483 -43.24 21.84 -75.97
CA GLU A 483 -44.62 22.25 -75.78
C GLU A 483 -44.80 23.77 -75.93
N ARG A 484 -43.82 24.58 -75.49
CA ARG A 484 -43.77 26.04 -75.76
C ARG A 484 -43.55 26.37 -77.23
N GLY A 485 -42.72 25.61 -77.94
CA GLY A 485 -42.53 25.78 -79.39
C GLY A 485 -43.81 25.54 -80.18
N GLY A 486 -44.64 24.59 -79.75
CA GLY A 486 -45.94 24.31 -80.36
C GLY A 486 -47.01 25.39 -80.13
N THR A 487 -46.88 26.22 -79.08
CA THR A 487 -47.85 27.28 -78.78
C THR A 487 -47.58 28.58 -79.52
N GLN A 488 -46.33 28.87 -79.91
CA GLN A 488 -46.01 30.07 -80.71
C GLN A 488 -46.45 29.96 -82.19
N GLN A 489 -46.70 28.76 -82.72
CA GLN A 489 -47.20 28.58 -84.09
C GLN A 489 -48.71 28.83 -84.23
N LYS A 490 -49.46 29.07 -83.13
CA LYS A 490 -50.92 29.26 -83.12
C LYS A 490 -51.38 30.70 -82.86
N SER A 491 -50.49 31.69 -82.87
CA SER A 491 -50.84 33.11 -82.65
C SER A 491 -50.40 34.05 -83.79
N VAL A 492 -50.23 33.52 -84.99
CA VAL A 492 -50.08 34.28 -86.24
C VAL A 492 -51.06 33.65 -87.23
N ASP A 493 -52.34 33.99 -87.08
CA ASP A 493 -53.40 33.98 -88.12
C ASP A 493 -54.72 34.45 -87.52
#